data_AF-A0A1T0CLG5-F1
#
_entry.id   AF-A0A1T0CLG5-F1
#
_cell.length_a   1.000
_cell.length_b   1.000
_cell.length_c   1.000
_cell.angle_alpha   90.00
_cell.angle_beta   90.00
_cell.angle_gamma   90.00
#
_symmetry.space_group_name_H-M   'P 1'
#
loop_
_entity.id
_entity.type
_entity.pdbx_description
1 polymer ?
#
loop_
_entity_poly.entity_id
_entity_poly.type
_entity_poly.pdbx_seq_one_letter_code
_entity_poly.pdbx_strand_id
1 'polypeptide(L)'
;MKLHYPVVLLCASLALMACGEEKKAENAPAKPAAAQTSAPATDTKTQATGNSTDANKDATDATAKPSEPTPADTTAKAEMVKPASLEVGKARYEATCKVCHDQGMLDAPKLSDKAGWAKRAEQGVETLYQHSAQGFNKMPAQASAEVSEAEVYAAVDYMLSQAK
;
A
#
# COMPACT_ATOMS: atom_id res chain seq x y z
N MET A 1 48.11 41.54 8.26
CA MET A 1 48.40 42.29 7.01
C MET A 1 48.10 41.34 5.85
N LYS A 2 47.16 41.51 4.92
CA LYS A 2 46.39 42.67 4.45
C LYS A 2 44.90 42.30 4.32
N LEU A 3 44.04 43.18 4.85
CA LEU A 3 42.67 43.40 4.41
C LEU A 3 42.70 44.03 3.01
N HIS A 4 41.73 43.72 2.14
CA HIS A 4 41.11 44.67 1.22
C HIS A 4 39.71 44.13 0.78
N TYR A 5 38.68 44.74 1.37
CA TYR A 5 37.32 44.87 0.83
C TYR A 5 37.27 46.17 0.02
N PRO A 6 36.42 46.27 -1.02
CA PRO A 6 35.32 47.24 -0.93
C PRO A 6 33.99 46.66 -1.46
N VAL A 7 32.85 46.84 -0.77
CA VAL A 7 31.97 48.03 -0.82
C VAL A 7 31.26 48.18 -2.18
N VAL A 8 30.05 47.61 -2.27
CA VAL A 8 28.77 48.17 -2.81
C VAL A 8 27.68 47.26 -2.22
N LEU A 9 26.93 47.56 -1.16
CA LEU A 9 26.07 48.72 -0.86
C LEU A 9 24.86 48.83 -1.81
N LEU A 10 23.76 48.14 -1.47
CA LEU A 10 22.37 48.61 -1.54
C LEU A 10 21.46 47.49 -0.96
N CYS A 11 21.05 47.53 0.30
CA CYS A 11 19.86 48.24 0.82
C CYS A 11 18.56 47.90 0.07
N ALA A 12 17.71 47.07 0.69
CA ALA A 12 16.27 47.35 0.84
C ALA A 12 15.63 46.32 1.78
N SER A 13 15.73 46.57 3.08
CA SER A 13 14.79 46.06 4.07
C SER A 13 13.44 46.74 3.83
N LEU A 14 12.35 45.99 3.72
CA LEU A 14 11.01 46.50 4.02
C LEU A 14 10.26 45.46 4.84
N ALA A 15 10.25 45.68 6.14
CA ALA A 15 9.37 45.03 7.10
C ALA A 15 7.98 45.68 7.05
N LEU A 16 6.92 44.88 7.13
CA LEU A 16 5.57 45.32 7.43
C LEU A 16 4.99 44.40 8.51
N MET A 17 5.03 44.91 9.74
CA MET A 17 4.24 44.46 10.88
C MET A 17 2.83 45.05 10.75
N ALA A 18 1.79 44.23 10.93
CA ALA A 18 0.44 44.69 11.29
C ALA A 18 -0.26 43.66 12.18
N CYS A 19 -0.70 44.11 13.36
CA CYS A 19 -1.59 43.43 14.31
C CYS A 19 -3.07 43.65 13.95
N GLY A 20 -3.96 42.79 14.48
CA GLY A 20 -5.41 43.01 14.62
C GLY A 20 -6.24 42.04 13.76
N GLU A 21 -6.78 40.93 14.28
CA GLU A 21 -7.98 40.78 15.14
C GLU A 21 -9.29 40.59 14.32
N GLU A 22 -9.89 39.40 14.51
CA GLU A 22 -11.32 39.07 14.41
C GLU A 22 -12.15 39.41 13.15
N LYS A 23 -12.64 38.36 12.46
CA LYS A 23 -14.09 38.14 12.26
C LYS A 23 -14.46 36.82 11.58
N LYS A 24 -15.25 36.04 12.31
CA LYS A 24 -16.14 34.95 11.86
C LYS A 24 -17.16 35.48 10.85
N ALA A 25 -17.37 34.78 9.75
CA ALA A 25 -18.61 34.87 8.97
C ALA A 25 -19.02 33.47 8.49
N GLU A 26 -20.05 32.98 9.16
CA GLU A 26 -20.92 31.84 8.85
C GLU A 26 -21.61 32.03 7.49
N ASN A 27 -21.63 30.99 6.65
CA ASN A 27 -22.72 30.83 5.68
C ASN A 27 -22.93 29.36 5.29
N ALA A 28 -23.89 28.73 5.95
CA ALA A 28 -24.84 27.77 5.39
C ALA A 28 -26.24 28.42 5.56
N PRO A 29 -27.31 28.05 4.84
CA PRO A 29 -27.60 26.70 4.32
C PRO A 29 -28.33 26.63 2.95
N ALA A 30 -28.38 25.43 2.35
CA ALA A 30 -29.58 24.92 1.66
C ALA A 30 -29.44 23.42 1.29
N LYS A 31 -30.22 22.59 1.99
CA LYS A 31 -30.72 21.25 1.62
C LYS A 31 -32.25 21.44 1.38
N PRO A 32 -33.06 20.63 0.63
CA PRO A 32 -33.08 19.16 0.48
C PRO A 32 -33.40 18.71 -0.98
N ALA A 33 -33.72 17.49 -1.39
CA ALA A 33 -34.15 16.23 -0.76
C ALA A 33 -34.08 15.08 -1.80
N ALA A 34 -34.19 13.85 -1.28
CA ALA A 34 -34.93 12.69 -1.82
C ALA A 34 -34.41 11.89 -3.03
N ALA A 35 -34.17 10.61 -2.72
CA ALA A 35 -34.15 9.44 -3.59
C ALA A 35 -35.40 9.30 -4.46
N GLN A 36 -35.30 8.61 -5.61
CA GLN A 36 -36.32 7.67 -6.10
C GLN A 36 -35.74 6.55 -6.99
N THR A 37 -36.17 5.34 -6.66
CA THR A 37 -36.22 4.09 -7.43
C THR A 37 -37.07 4.24 -8.69
N SER A 38 -36.75 3.53 -9.79
CA SER A 38 -37.69 2.79 -10.66
C SER A 38 -36.99 2.12 -11.87
N ALA A 39 -37.19 0.82 -12.04
CA ALA A 39 -37.25 0.10 -13.34
C ALA A 39 -38.74 0.11 -13.82
N PRO A 40 -39.20 -0.36 -15.02
CA PRO A 40 -38.67 -1.48 -15.85
C PRO A 40 -38.89 -1.41 -17.40
N ALA A 41 -38.67 -2.56 -18.08
CA ALA A 41 -39.18 -3.05 -19.40
C ALA A 41 -38.42 -2.63 -20.70
N THR A 42 -37.59 -3.50 -21.31
CA THR A 42 -37.81 -4.58 -22.33
C THR A 42 -38.12 -4.12 -23.76
N ASP A 43 -37.28 -4.48 -24.76
CA ASP A 43 -37.67 -5.30 -25.93
C ASP A 43 -36.49 -5.62 -26.91
N THR A 44 -36.08 -6.90 -26.89
CA THR A 44 -35.84 -7.89 -27.98
C THR A 44 -35.43 -7.49 -29.41
N LYS A 45 -34.37 -8.16 -29.94
CA LYS A 45 -34.35 -9.11 -31.12
C LYS A 45 -32.88 -9.40 -31.58
N THR A 46 -32.28 -10.57 -31.32
CA THR A 46 -32.26 -11.84 -32.11
C THR A 46 -31.53 -11.69 -33.47
N GLN A 47 -30.47 -12.46 -33.82
CA GLN A 47 -30.50 -13.90 -34.20
C GLN A 47 -29.05 -14.48 -34.35
N ALA A 48 -28.78 -15.65 -33.72
CA ALA A 48 -28.41 -16.98 -34.29
C ALA A 48 -27.00 -17.09 -34.93
N THR A 49 -26.22 -18.16 -34.77
CA THR A 49 -26.43 -19.62 -34.99
C THR A 49 -25.25 -20.37 -34.32
N GLY A 50 -25.26 -21.63 -33.87
CA GLY A 50 -26.24 -22.71 -33.82
C GLY A 50 -25.58 -23.93 -33.16
N ASN A 51 -26.27 -24.47 -32.15
CA ASN A 51 -26.48 -25.87 -31.76
C ASN A 51 -25.42 -26.96 -32.02
N SER A 52 -25.06 -27.71 -30.96
CA SER A 52 -25.04 -29.17 -31.06
C SER A 52 -25.43 -29.83 -29.74
N THR A 53 -26.39 -30.74 -29.87
CA THR A 53 -27.11 -31.52 -28.88
C THR A 53 -26.28 -32.74 -28.43
N ASP A 54 -26.47 -33.16 -27.18
CA ASP A 54 -27.02 -34.48 -26.78
C ASP A 54 -26.37 -35.12 -25.56
N ALA A 55 -27.25 -35.80 -24.83
CA ALA A 55 -27.12 -36.32 -23.48
C ALA A 55 -26.18 -37.53 -23.38
N ASN A 56 -25.69 -37.85 -22.16
CA ASN A 56 -26.28 -38.91 -21.33
C ASN A 56 -25.34 -39.34 -20.18
N LYS A 57 -25.84 -39.15 -18.95
CA LYS A 57 -25.85 -40.01 -17.75
C LYS A 57 -24.79 -41.14 -17.59
N ASP A 58 -24.01 -40.99 -16.52
CA ASP A 58 -23.66 -41.95 -15.44
C ASP A 58 -23.24 -43.40 -15.78
N ALA A 59 -21.97 -43.73 -15.49
CA ALA A 59 -21.57 -44.99 -14.84
C ALA A 59 -20.08 -45.00 -14.42
N THR A 60 -19.87 -45.02 -13.09
CA THR A 60 -19.02 -45.92 -12.30
C THR A 60 -17.50 -46.10 -12.59
N ASP A 61 -16.73 -45.71 -11.57
CA ASP A 61 -15.71 -46.49 -10.83
C ASP A 61 -14.51 -47.14 -11.57
N ALA A 62 -13.31 -46.67 -11.22
CA ALA A 62 -12.19 -47.53 -10.82
C ALA A 62 -11.02 -46.73 -10.20
N THR A 63 -10.88 -46.84 -8.88
CA THR A 63 -9.63 -47.20 -8.14
C THR A 63 -8.37 -46.32 -8.28
N ALA A 64 -8.19 -45.51 -7.22
CA ALA A 64 -7.03 -45.37 -6.32
C ALA A 64 -5.57 -45.43 -6.84
N LYS A 65 -4.84 -44.34 -6.56
CA LYS A 65 -3.60 -44.40 -5.76
C LYS A 65 -3.46 -43.12 -4.89
N PRO A 66 -3.29 -43.24 -3.57
CA PRO A 66 -3.18 -42.09 -2.66
C PRO A 66 -1.90 -41.27 -2.90
N SER A 67 -2.04 -39.96 -3.11
CA SER A 67 -0.96 -39.00 -2.88
C SER A 67 -1.29 -38.27 -1.59
N GLU A 68 -0.78 -38.83 -0.51
CA GLU A 68 -0.64 -38.17 0.78
C GLU A 68 0.37 -37.02 0.64
N PRO A 69 0.05 -35.82 1.16
CA PRO A 69 1.09 -35.02 1.75
C PRO A 69 0.77 -34.85 3.23
N THR A 70 1.29 -35.76 4.03
CA THR A 70 1.82 -35.43 5.35
C THR A 70 3.34 -35.54 5.23
N PRO A 71 4.05 -34.53 5.76
CA PRO A 71 4.12 -34.42 7.21
C PRO A 71 3.56 -33.09 7.71
N ALA A 72 2.50 -33.21 8.51
CA ALA A 72 2.44 -32.48 9.76
C ALA A 72 3.53 -33.08 10.66
N ASP A 73 4.70 -32.44 10.71
CA ASP A 73 5.33 -32.04 11.96
C ASP A 73 6.55 -31.20 11.62
N THR A 74 6.39 -29.89 11.78
CA THR A 74 7.46 -29.07 12.30
C THR A 74 6.75 -27.92 12.98
N THR A 75 6.46 -28.14 14.26
CA THR A 75 6.49 -27.05 15.22
C THR A 75 7.95 -26.58 15.30
N ALA A 76 8.47 -25.99 14.22
CA ALA A 76 9.71 -25.25 14.27
C ALA A 76 9.39 -24.01 15.07
N LYS A 77 10.06 -23.91 16.22
CA LYS A 77 10.46 -22.60 16.72
C LYS A 77 11.05 -21.85 15.53
N ALA A 78 10.28 -20.92 14.97
CA ALA A 78 10.66 -20.17 13.78
C ALA A 78 12.06 -19.59 14.02
N GLU A 79 13.04 -20.02 13.24
CA GLU A 79 14.26 -19.23 13.13
C GLU A 79 13.82 -17.85 12.62
N MET A 80 14.16 -16.81 13.38
CA MET A 80 13.85 -15.44 12.97
C MET A 80 14.54 -15.17 11.65
N VAL A 81 13.74 -14.97 10.61
CA VAL A 81 14.20 -14.54 9.31
C VAL A 81 14.83 -13.16 9.47
N LYS A 82 16.12 -13.07 9.15
CA LYS A 82 16.83 -11.79 9.17
C LYS A 82 16.57 -11.04 7.86
N PRO A 83 16.46 -9.70 7.91
CA PRO A 83 16.39 -8.89 6.70
C PRO A 83 17.66 -9.08 5.86
N ALA A 84 17.49 -9.05 4.54
CA ALA A 84 18.59 -8.88 3.61
C ALA A 84 19.20 -7.46 3.72
N SER A 85 20.22 -7.14 2.92
CA SER A 85 20.87 -5.82 2.93
C SER A 85 19.91 -4.67 2.55
N LEU A 86 20.18 -3.44 2.99
CA LEU A 86 19.38 -2.27 2.60
C LEU A 86 19.36 -2.02 1.08
N GLU A 87 20.42 -2.38 0.36
CA GLU A 87 20.47 -2.27 -1.10
C GLU A 87 19.42 -3.18 -1.78
N VAL A 88 19.25 -4.39 -1.26
CA VAL A 88 18.18 -5.29 -1.67
C VAL A 88 16.81 -4.69 -1.31
N GLY A 89 16.69 -4.14 -0.10
CA GLY A 89 15.48 -3.48 0.36
C GLY A 89 15.06 -2.30 -0.51
N LYS A 90 16.03 -1.45 -0.90
CA LYS A 90 15.82 -0.33 -1.80
C LYS A 90 15.35 -0.80 -3.17
N ALA A 91 16.02 -1.81 -3.75
CA ALA A 91 15.64 -2.37 -5.04
C ALA A 91 14.20 -2.93 -5.01
N ARG A 92 13.84 -3.62 -3.92
CA ARG A 92 12.48 -4.13 -3.73
C ARG A 92 11.45 -3.02 -3.58
N TYR A 93 11.78 -1.97 -2.81
CA TYR A 93 10.94 -0.79 -2.69
C TYR A 93 10.67 -0.16 -4.06
N GLU A 94 11.71 0.08 -4.85
CA GLU A 94 11.59 0.68 -6.18
C GLU A 94 10.77 -0.20 -7.13
N ALA A 95 10.98 -1.52 -7.10
CA ALA A 95 10.31 -2.46 -7.99
C ALA A 95 8.82 -2.65 -7.69
N THR A 96 8.38 -2.57 -6.43
CA THR A 96 7.00 -2.95 -6.08
C THR A 96 6.37 -2.06 -5.01
N CYS A 97 7.08 -1.70 -3.93
CA CYS A 97 6.44 -0.99 -2.81
C CYS A 97 6.13 0.48 -3.14
N LYS A 98 6.96 1.11 -3.98
CA LYS A 98 6.87 2.53 -4.36
C LYS A 98 5.53 2.89 -4.99
N VAL A 99 4.90 1.96 -5.74
CA VAL A 99 3.63 2.21 -6.44
C VAL A 99 2.56 2.76 -5.50
N CYS A 100 2.49 2.26 -4.27
CA CYS A 100 1.54 2.74 -3.27
C CYS A 100 2.18 3.71 -2.28
N HIS A 101 3.38 3.42 -1.80
CA HIS A 101 3.98 4.13 -0.67
C HIS A 101 4.68 5.44 -1.04
N ASP A 102 4.83 5.77 -2.32
CA ASP A 102 5.41 7.08 -2.70
C ASP A 102 4.41 8.21 -2.52
N GLN A 103 3.25 8.09 -3.16
CA GLN A 103 2.21 9.12 -3.17
C GLN A 103 1.04 8.81 -2.24
N GLY A 104 1.02 7.62 -1.63
CA GLY A 104 -0.01 7.17 -0.70
C GLY A 104 -1.27 6.69 -1.41
N MET A 105 -1.11 5.95 -2.51
CA MET A 105 -2.25 5.36 -3.20
C MET A 105 -2.96 4.35 -2.28
N LEU A 106 -4.29 4.26 -2.40
CA LEU A 106 -5.12 3.36 -1.59
C LEU A 106 -4.97 3.60 -0.07
N ASP A 107 -4.74 4.85 0.33
CA ASP A 107 -4.48 5.27 1.71
C ASP A 107 -3.20 4.64 2.32
N ALA A 108 -2.26 4.22 1.46
CA ALA A 108 -0.97 3.72 1.91
C ALA A 108 -0.16 4.82 2.64
N PRO A 109 0.60 4.47 3.69
CA PRO A 109 1.48 5.44 4.35
C PRO A 109 2.56 5.92 3.38
N LYS A 110 2.57 7.24 3.14
CA LYS A 110 3.55 7.90 2.27
C LYS A 110 4.93 7.82 2.91
N LEU A 111 5.96 7.49 2.13
CA LEU A 111 7.32 7.42 2.63
C LEU A 111 7.82 8.76 3.20
N SER A 112 7.30 9.88 2.68
CA SER A 112 7.60 11.22 3.16
C SER A 112 6.93 11.60 4.50
N ASP A 113 5.93 10.82 4.97
CA ASP A 113 5.24 11.07 6.25
C ASP A 113 6.04 10.49 7.43
N LYS A 114 7.12 11.18 7.80
CA LYS A 114 8.02 10.76 8.89
C LYS A 114 7.29 10.55 10.22
N ALA A 115 6.34 11.43 10.54
CA ALA A 115 5.57 11.32 11.78
C ALA A 115 4.64 10.08 11.78
N GLY A 116 3.99 9.80 10.64
CA GLY A 116 3.19 8.60 10.46
C GLY A 116 4.00 7.30 10.51
N TRP A 117 5.25 7.31 10.04
CA TRP A 117 6.17 6.18 10.14
C TRP A 117 6.73 5.98 11.54
N ALA A 118 7.04 7.06 12.28
CA ALA A 118 7.46 6.97 13.67
C ALA A 118 6.41 6.25 14.53
N LYS A 119 5.13 6.60 14.40
CA LYS A 119 4.02 5.92 15.10
C LYS A 119 3.87 4.44 14.72
N ARG A 120 4.19 4.09 13.47
CA ARG A 120 4.17 2.69 13.02
C ARG A 120 5.35 1.91 13.58
N ALA A 121 6.52 2.52 13.68
CA ALA A 121 7.70 1.90 14.28
C ALA A 121 7.49 1.57 15.78
N GLU A 122 6.63 2.31 16.49
CA GLU A 122 6.23 2.00 17.88
C GLU A 122 5.53 0.64 18.02
N GLN A 123 4.96 0.09 16.94
CA GLN A 123 4.36 -1.26 16.95
C GLN A 123 5.43 -2.37 17.00
N GLY A 124 6.70 -2.03 16.75
CA GLY A 124 7.81 -2.98 16.65
C GLY A 124 8.08 -3.39 15.20
N VAL A 125 9.37 -3.53 14.87
CA VAL A 125 9.83 -3.82 13.51
C VAL A 125 9.37 -5.21 13.03
N GLU A 126 9.37 -6.22 13.90
CA GLU A 126 8.85 -7.56 13.61
C GLU A 126 7.38 -7.55 13.19
N THR A 127 6.54 -6.72 13.80
CA THR A 127 5.14 -6.60 13.39
C THR A 127 5.03 -6.00 11.99
N LEU A 128 5.85 -5.00 11.65
CA LEU A 128 5.89 -4.42 10.32
C LEU A 128 6.38 -5.42 9.27
N TYR A 129 7.36 -6.24 9.62
CA TYR A 129 7.85 -7.35 8.79
C TYR A 129 6.74 -8.34 8.47
N GLN A 130 6.05 -8.87 9.50
CA GLN A 130 4.98 -9.84 9.31
C GLN A 130 3.83 -9.27 8.48
N HIS A 131 3.36 -8.06 8.81
CA HIS A 131 2.31 -7.39 8.03
C HIS A 131 2.71 -7.16 6.57
N SER A 132 3.97 -6.88 6.29
CA SER A 132 4.44 -6.63 4.92
C SER A 132 4.59 -7.93 4.14
N ALA A 133 5.15 -8.98 4.75
CA ALA A 133 5.31 -10.28 4.08
C ALA A 133 3.97 -10.97 3.84
N GLN A 134 3.09 -10.98 4.85
CA GLN A 134 1.83 -11.73 4.83
C GLN A 134 0.65 -10.90 4.31
N GLY A 135 0.81 -9.58 4.20
CA GLY A 135 -0.26 -8.65 3.86
C GLY A 135 -1.04 -8.21 5.08
N PHE A 136 -1.58 -6.98 5.02
CA PHE A 136 -2.32 -6.38 6.13
C PHE A 136 -3.26 -5.29 5.62
N ASN A 137 -4.54 -5.36 6.01
CA ASN A 137 -5.59 -4.45 5.52
C ASN A 137 -5.64 -4.38 3.98
N LYS A 138 -5.34 -3.20 3.40
CA LYS A 138 -5.32 -2.95 1.96
C LYS A 138 -3.94 -3.23 1.33
N MET A 139 -2.92 -3.55 2.14
CA MET A 139 -1.59 -3.90 1.66
C MET A 139 -1.54 -5.39 1.31
N PRO A 140 -1.27 -5.77 0.04
CA PRO A 140 -1.15 -7.17 -0.35
C PRO A 140 0.13 -7.79 0.22
N ALA A 141 0.12 -9.11 0.38
CA ALA A 141 1.31 -9.89 0.73
C ALA A 141 2.45 -9.61 -0.25
N GLN A 142 3.64 -9.28 0.27
CA GLN A 142 4.81 -8.97 -0.55
C GLN A 142 5.78 -10.14 -0.70
N ALA A 143 5.68 -11.14 0.18
CA ALA A 143 6.42 -12.38 0.08
C ALA A 143 5.64 -13.36 -0.82
N SER A 144 6.36 -14.12 -1.63
CA SER A 144 5.81 -15.12 -2.55
C SER A 144 6.83 -16.24 -2.75
N ALA A 145 6.52 -17.22 -3.62
CA ALA A 145 7.50 -18.25 -3.99
C ALA A 145 8.77 -17.68 -4.65
N GLU A 146 8.68 -16.47 -5.23
CA GLU A 146 9.78 -15.80 -5.95
C GLU A 146 10.44 -14.69 -5.14
N VAL A 147 9.80 -14.24 -4.05
CA VAL A 147 10.27 -13.13 -3.21
C VAL A 147 10.31 -13.59 -1.76
N SER A 148 11.52 -13.68 -1.22
CA SER A 148 11.73 -14.14 0.15
C SER A 148 11.25 -13.12 1.19
N GLU A 149 10.90 -13.61 2.38
CA GLU A 149 10.59 -12.73 3.52
C GLU A 149 11.77 -11.82 3.87
N ALA A 150 13.00 -12.30 3.76
CA ALA A 150 14.21 -11.50 4.02
C ALA A 150 14.31 -10.27 3.11
N GLU A 151 13.93 -10.38 1.84
CA GLU A 151 13.91 -9.26 0.89
C GLU A 151 12.79 -8.27 1.22
N VAL A 152 11.62 -8.76 1.63
CA VAL A 152 10.52 -7.91 2.08
C VAL A 152 10.89 -7.16 3.35
N TYR A 153 11.52 -7.83 4.32
CA TYR A 153 11.93 -7.22 5.58
C TYR A 153 13.00 -6.15 5.33
N ALA A 154 13.94 -6.42 4.41
CA ALA A 154 14.90 -5.40 3.97
C ALA A 154 14.21 -4.17 3.36
N ALA A 155 13.11 -4.36 2.62
CA ALA A 155 12.34 -3.24 2.07
C ALA A 155 11.67 -2.41 3.18
N VAL A 156 11.15 -3.07 4.22
CA VAL A 156 10.62 -2.40 5.42
C VAL A 156 11.73 -1.60 6.12
N ASP A 157 12.90 -2.19 6.30
CA ASP A 157 14.07 -1.50 6.88
C ASP A 157 14.49 -0.28 6.06
N TYR A 158 14.54 -0.42 4.73
CA TYR A 158 14.81 0.69 3.83
C TYR A 158 13.77 1.80 4.05
N MET A 159 12.48 1.48 4.05
CA MET A 159 11.42 2.48 4.23
C MET A 159 11.52 3.19 5.58
N LEU A 160 11.75 2.44 6.67
CA LEU A 160 11.98 2.99 8.00
C LEU A 160 13.24 3.86 8.04
N SER A 161 14.30 3.53 7.29
CA SER A 161 15.51 4.35 7.20
C SER A 161 15.26 5.69 6.52
N GLN A 162 14.40 5.74 5.50
CA GLN A 162 14.08 6.97 4.77
C GLN A 162 13.12 7.88 5.54
N ALA A 163 12.33 7.30 6.45
CA ALA A 163 11.31 8.03 7.22
C ALA A 163 11.81 8.57 8.58
N LYS A 164 13.13 8.56 8.82
CA LYS A 164 13.78 9.18 10.00
C LYS A 164 14.00 10.67 9.83
#